data_AF-A0A939TGS4-F1
#
_entry.id   AF-A0A939TGS4-F1
#
_cell.length_a   1.000
_cell.length_b   1.000
_cell.length_c   1.000
_cell.angle_alpha   90.00
_cell.angle_beta   90.00
_cell.angle_gamma   90.00
#
_symmetry.space_group_name_H-M   'P 1'
#
loop_
_entity.id
_entity.type
_entity.pdbx_description
1 polymer ?
#
loop_
_entity_poly.entity_id
_entity_poly.type
_entity_poly.pdbx_seq_one_letter_code
_entity_poly.pdbx_strand_id
1 'polypeptide(L)'
;MLKQAGIIAVAALGALPVAGPVSAAPTTKSFTFTCAFPNVGDRQVKVEYDTDFPASVPAGEPMPGSTLTARVPVSDSLAAELRQNQDLNLEDTEALRNLTITDSQGRRPLRYTDAPHPLVLADLLGSGTRTASYTAVTNGPTFTKPGDVTIETGPLVLSMLSGHWIPLPPDGLPGLITDWAPCNPDPGQDLTLGKVQVTPAPPKKLDFGVKGTTSLRGSEPIALSGSLKSEYDASTGEVSGDLSLDPVTGHFSIAGFIPATADLAFSPAGRTTGTFNGKTAGLSSPMNIGLTSITAFGIPVGGGTDCRTTAPVQFNATGSASDDYSAEVSGDYELPAFENCGPLTFLVNAFLPGSGNPLKLSLTR
;
A
#
# COMPACT_ATOMS: atom_id res chain seq x y z
N MET A 1 9.41 52.83 18.75
CA MET A 1 8.25 52.02 19.18
C MET A 1 7.27 52.09 18.01
N LEU A 2 7.05 51.09 17.16
CA LEU A 2 6.69 49.69 17.36
C LEU A 2 7.44 48.80 16.32
N LYS A 3 7.86 47.61 16.74
CA LYS A 3 8.32 46.54 15.83
C LYS A 3 7.10 45.75 15.35
N GLN A 4 6.89 45.64 14.03
CA GLN A 4 5.97 44.68 13.44
C GLN A 4 6.73 43.38 13.18
N ALA A 5 6.36 42.32 13.90
CA ALA A 5 6.86 40.97 13.69
C ALA A 5 5.98 40.27 12.65
N GLY A 6 6.56 39.90 11.51
CA GLY A 6 5.91 39.08 10.50
C GLY A 6 5.82 37.63 10.97
N ILE A 7 4.61 37.08 10.96
CA ILE A 7 4.32 35.67 11.25
C ILE A 7 4.74 34.86 10.02
N ILE A 8 5.84 34.12 10.14
CA ILE A 8 6.23 33.07 9.19
C ILE A 8 5.31 31.87 9.46
N ALA A 9 4.34 31.63 8.59
CA ALA A 9 3.55 30.41 8.59
C ALA A 9 4.41 29.26 8.02
N VAL A 10 5.11 28.55 8.89
CA VAL A 10 5.72 27.26 8.56
C VAL A 10 4.57 26.26 8.43
N ALA A 11 4.18 25.93 7.20
CA ALA A 11 3.33 24.78 6.92
C ALA A 11 4.16 23.52 7.21
N ALA A 12 4.10 23.04 8.45
CA ALA A 12 4.60 21.72 8.79
C ALA A 12 3.74 20.70 8.03
N LEU A 13 4.27 20.16 6.92
CA LEU A 13 3.79 18.88 6.42
C LEU A 13 4.03 17.87 7.54
N GLY A 14 2.95 17.56 8.26
CA GLY A 14 2.95 16.51 9.27
C GLY A 14 3.44 15.23 8.60
N ALA A 15 4.43 14.58 9.22
CA ALA A 15 4.72 13.19 8.96
C ALA A 15 3.40 12.42 9.13
N LEU A 16 2.81 11.96 8.03
CA LEU A 16 1.72 11.00 8.11
C LEU A 16 2.32 9.77 8.83
N PRO A 17 1.75 9.34 9.96
CA PRO A 17 2.22 8.14 10.62
C PRO A 17 2.18 7.00 9.60
N VAL A 18 3.31 6.30 9.46
CA VAL A 18 3.35 5.05 8.69
C VAL A 18 2.36 4.11 9.37
N ALA A 19 1.16 4.00 8.81
CA ALA A 19 0.11 3.15 9.33
C ALA A 19 0.54 1.71 9.02
N GLY A 20 1.29 1.12 9.94
CA GLY A 20 1.39 -0.33 10.01
C GLY A 20 0.00 -0.94 10.15
N PRO A 21 -0.13 -2.26 9.92
CA PRO A 21 -1.41 -2.95 10.10
C PRO A 21 -1.95 -2.63 11.49
N VAL A 22 -3.10 -1.95 11.54
CA VAL A 22 -3.79 -1.69 12.79
C VAL A 22 -4.50 -2.98 13.15
N SER A 23 -4.03 -3.64 14.20
CA SER A 23 -4.74 -4.79 14.76
C SER A 23 -6.09 -4.31 15.27
N ALA A 24 -7.18 -4.92 14.77
CA ALA A 24 -8.49 -4.71 15.35
C ALA A 24 -8.53 -5.40 16.72
N ALA A 25 -9.37 -4.92 17.64
CA ALA A 25 -9.64 -5.69 18.84
C ALA A 25 -10.24 -7.06 18.44
N PRO A 26 -9.87 -8.15 19.15
CA PRO A 26 -10.44 -9.47 18.87
C PRO A 26 -11.96 -9.38 18.88
N THR A 27 -12.58 -9.87 17.82
CA THR A 27 -14.02 -9.76 17.61
C THR A 27 -14.64 -11.13 17.81
N THR A 28 -15.48 -11.25 18.83
CA THR A 28 -16.28 -12.46 19.05
C THR A 28 -17.59 -12.37 18.28
N LYS A 29 -17.87 -13.38 17.46
CA LYS A 29 -19.16 -13.54 16.76
C LYS A 29 -19.77 -14.89 17.07
N SER A 30 -21.08 -15.02 16.95
CA SER A 30 -21.76 -16.30 17.15
C SER A 30 -22.74 -16.58 16.03
N PHE A 31 -22.76 -17.83 15.57
CA PHE A 31 -23.70 -18.30 14.56
C PHE A 31 -24.35 -19.60 14.99
N THR A 32 -25.60 -19.79 14.59
CA THR A 32 -26.36 -21.01 14.84
C THR A 32 -26.35 -21.88 13.60
N PHE A 33 -26.04 -23.17 13.78
CA PHE A 33 -26.06 -24.17 12.73
C PHE A 33 -27.04 -25.28 13.10
N THR A 34 -27.70 -25.84 12.09
CA THR A 34 -28.45 -27.07 12.21
C THR A 34 -27.55 -28.23 11.75
N CYS A 35 -27.20 -29.12 12.69
CA CYS A 35 -26.33 -30.26 12.48
C CYS A 35 -27.12 -31.56 12.44
N ALA A 36 -26.93 -32.35 11.38
CA ALA A 36 -27.56 -33.66 11.23
C ALA A 36 -26.68 -34.76 11.85
N PHE A 37 -26.99 -35.15 13.08
CA PHE A 37 -26.25 -36.21 13.78
C PHE A 37 -26.79 -37.59 13.37
N PRO A 38 -25.94 -38.55 12.92
CA PRO A 38 -26.39 -39.83 12.37
C PRO A 38 -27.40 -40.61 13.24
N ASN A 39 -27.21 -40.66 14.56
CA ASN A 39 -28.08 -41.42 15.48
C ASN A 39 -28.97 -40.55 16.38
N VAL A 40 -28.81 -39.22 16.34
CA VAL A 40 -29.56 -38.27 17.19
C VAL A 40 -30.55 -37.42 16.37
N GLY A 41 -30.30 -37.26 15.07
CA GLY A 41 -31.05 -36.39 14.17
C GLY A 41 -30.61 -34.93 14.27
N ASP A 42 -31.44 -34.02 13.75
CA ASP A 42 -31.09 -32.61 13.65
C ASP A 42 -31.05 -31.93 15.02
N ARG A 43 -29.96 -31.22 15.31
CA ARG A 43 -29.81 -30.40 16.51
C ARG A 43 -29.19 -29.06 16.17
N GLN A 44 -29.69 -28.02 16.83
CA GLN A 44 -29.09 -26.70 16.74
C GLN A 44 -27.82 -26.63 17.59
N VAL A 45 -26.74 -26.15 16.98
CA VAL A 45 -25.44 -25.97 17.58
C VAL A 45 -25.04 -24.51 17.38
N LYS A 46 -24.84 -23.79 18.49
CA LYS A 46 -24.32 -22.42 18.47
C LYS A 46 -22.80 -22.47 18.49
N VAL A 47 -22.13 -21.87 17.52
CA VAL A 47 -20.67 -21.79 17.44
C VAL A 47 -20.24 -20.34 17.66
N GLU A 48 -19.26 -20.13 18.55
CA GLU A 48 -18.69 -18.82 18.85
C GLU A 48 -17.30 -18.72 18.23
N TYR A 49 -17.10 -17.75 17.34
CA TYR A 49 -15.83 -17.50 16.68
C TYR A 49 -15.15 -16.31 17.33
N ASP A 50 -13.92 -16.51 17.76
CA ASP A 50 -12.99 -15.45 18.16
C ASP A 50 -11.97 -15.25 17.05
N THR A 51 -11.84 -14.00 16.57
CA THR A 51 -10.99 -13.67 15.42
C THR A 51 -10.19 -12.41 15.72
N ASP A 52 -8.91 -12.42 15.38
CA ASP A 52 -7.99 -11.27 15.56
C ASP A 52 -7.59 -10.62 14.22
N PHE A 53 -8.45 -10.71 13.20
CA PHE A 53 -8.16 -10.15 11.88
C PHE A 53 -7.76 -8.66 11.96
N PRO A 54 -6.71 -8.23 11.23
CA PRO A 54 -6.33 -6.83 11.18
C PRO A 54 -7.44 -5.97 10.58
N ALA A 55 -7.56 -4.72 11.06
CA ALA A 55 -8.52 -3.77 10.50
C ALA A 55 -8.12 -3.36 9.06
N SER A 56 -6.82 -3.27 8.78
CA SER A 56 -6.30 -2.89 7.46
C SER A 56 -4.96 -3.53 7.13
N VAL A 57 -4.70 -3.72 5.83
CA VAL A 57 -3.42 -4.19 5.29
C VAL A 57 -3.04 -3.40 4.03
N PRO A 58 -1.77 -3.01 3.83
CA PRO A 58 -1.35 -2.38 2.58
C PRO A 58 -1.39 -3.34 1.39
N ALA A 59 -1.79 -2.84 0.22
CA ALA A 59 -1.71 -3.60 -1.02
C ALA A 59 -0.26 -4.03 -1.30
N GLY A 60 -0.08 -5.27 -1.72
CA GLY A 60 1.24 -5.87 -2.01
C GLY A 60 1.95 -6.46 -0.80
N GLU A 61 1.50 -6.20 0.43
CA GLU A 61 2.01 -6.86 1.63
C GLU A 61 1.16 -8.10 1.99
N PRO A 62 1.76 -9.19 2.48
CA PRO A 62 1.01 -10.34 2.97
C PRO A 62 0.20 -9.93 4.20
N MET A 63 -1.08 -10.30 4.23
CA MET A 63 -1.90 -10.14 5.43
C MET A 63 -1.24 -10.89 6.60
N PRO A 64 -1.07 -10.27 7.77
CA PRO A 64 -0.55 -10.94 8.96
C PRO A 64 -1.35 -12.21 9.26
N GLY A 65 -0.65 -13.27 9.68
CA GLY A 65 -1.31 -14.47 10.16
C GLY A 65 -2.23 -14.14 11.32
N SER A 66 -3.51 -14.50 11.20
CA SER A 66 -4.56 -14.21 12.17
C SER A 66 -5.03 -15.52 12.79
N THR A 67 -5.24 -15.52 14.10
CA THR A 67 -5.83 -16.60 14.86
C THR A 67 -7.34 -16.60 14.71
N LEU A 68 -7.89 -17.77 14.41
CA LEU A 68 -9.32 -18.02 14.36
C LEU A 68 -9.63 -19.17 15.32
N THR A 69 -10.33 -18.87 16.41
CA THR A 69 -10.77 -19.87 17.39
C THR A 69 -12.28 -20.06 17.30
N ALA A 70 -12.72 -21.23 16.86
CA ALA A 70 -14.12 -21.64 16.94
C ALA A 70 -14.38 -22.39 18.26
N ARG A 71 -15.39 -21.95 19.01
CA ARG A 71 -15.83 -22.55 20.26
C ARG A 71 -17.23 -23.14 20.09
N VAL A 72 -17.38 -24.45 20.28
CA VAL A 72 -18.67 -25.14 20.18
C VAL A 72 -19.14 -25.54 21.58
N PRO A 73 -19.96 -24.75 22.27
CA PRO A 73 -20.62 -25.19 23.49
C PRO A 73 -21.53 -26.40 23.22
N VAL A 74 -21.26 -27.49 23.93
CA VAL A 74 -22.08 -28.70 23.99
C VAL A 74 -22.90 -28.62 25.26
N SER A 75 -24.23 -28.49 25.10
CA SER A 75 -25.17 -28.47 26.23
C SER A 75 -25.23 -29.84 26.92
N ASP A 76 -25.64 -29.86 28.19
CA ASP A 76 -25.81 -31.11 28.93
C ASP A 76 -26.81 -32.06 28.25
N SER A 77 -27.86 -31.53 27.62
CA SER A 77 -28.87 -32.31 26.90
C SER A 77 -28.30 -32.97 25.65
N LEU A 78 -27.56 -32.20 24.82
CA LEU A 78 -26.92 -32.75 23.63
C LEU A 78 -25.85 -33.76 24.01
N ALA A 79 -25.05 -33.46 25.03
CA ALA A 79 -24.06 -34.40 25.55
C ALA A 79 -24.72 -35.69 26.07
N ALA A 80 -25.87 -35.63 26.73
CA ALA A 80 -26.59 -36.81 27.20
C ALA A 80 -27.11 -37.67 26.03
N GLU A 81 -27.65 -37.04 24.99
CA GLU A 81 -28.14 -37.72 23.79
C GLU A 81 -27.01 -38.39 23.00
N LEU A 82 -25.88 -37.71 22.82
CA LEU A 82 -24.68 -38.29 22.18
C LEU A 82 -24.12 -39.47 23.00
N ARG A 83 -24.13 -39.36 24.34
CA ARG A 83 -23.73 -40.47 25.23
C ARG A 83 -24.64 -41.69 25.09
N GLN A 84 -25.95 -41.48 25.03
CA GLN A 84 -26.93 -42.58 24.92
C GLN A 84 -26.78 -43.35 23.60
N ASN A 85 -26.36 -42.68 22.54
CA ASN A 85 -26.21 -43.27 21.21
C ASN A 85 -24.78 -43.73 20.87
N GLN A 86 -23.85 -43.71 21.84
CA GLN A 86 -22.45 -44.12 21.67
C GLN A 86 -21.63 -43.30 20.66
N ASP A 87 -22.03 -42.06 20.38
CA ASP A 87 -21.38 -41.13 19.43
C ASP A 87 -20.40 -40.19 20.14
N LEU A 88 -19.49 -40.74 20.94
CA LEU A 88 -18.90 -39.99 22.06
C LEU A 88 -17.53 -39.35 21.81
N ASN A 89 -16.84 -39.68 20.73
CA ASN A 89 -15.52 -39.08 20.47
C ASN A 89 -15.64 -37.94 19.46
N LEU A 90 -15.05 -36.78 19.71
CA LEU A 90 -14.99 -35.65 18.76
C LEU A 90 -13.55 -35.41 18.33
N GLU A 91 -12.79 -36.49 18.16
CA GLU A 91 -11.32 -36.45 18.08
C GLU A 91 -10.75 -35.83 16.80
N ASP A 92 -11.56 -35.44 15.81
CA ASP A 92 -11.09 -34.76 14.59
C ASP A 92 -12.09 -33.69 14.11
N THR A 93 -12.74 -32.98 15.03
CA THR A 93 -13.75 -31.97 14.67
C THR A 93 -13.15 -30.80 13.89
N GLU A 94 -13.43 -30.74 12.58
CA GLU A 94 -13.00 -29.64 11.72
C GLU A 94 -14.08 -28.56 11.63
N ALA A 95 -14.21 -27.77 12.70
CA ALA A 95 -15.19 -26.68 12.80
C ALA A 95 -14.94 -25.50 11.82
N LEU A 96 -13.77 -25.47 11.15
CA LEU A 96 -13.35 -24.39 10.25
C LEU A 96 -13.40 -24.76 8.75
N ARG A 97 -14.15 -25.80 8.39
CA ARG A 97 -14.42 -26.10 6.97
C ARG A 97 -15.11 -24.90 6.31
N ASN A 98 -14.68 -24.56 5.10
CA ASN A 98 -15.30 -23.56 4.20
C ASN A 98 -15.20 -22.09 4.63
N LEU A 99 -14.08 -21.67 5.21
CA LEU A 99 -13.78 -20.23 5.30
C LEU A 99 -13.59 -19.64 3.91
N THR A 100 -14.31 -18.56 3.62
CA THR A 100 -14.23 -17.86 2.33
C THR A 100 -13.79 -16.42 2.49
N ILE A 101 -12.97 -15.98 1.55
CA ILE A 101 -12.61 -14.57 1.35
C ILE A 101 -13.36 -14.08 0.11
N THR A 102 -13.97 -12.92 0.23
CA THR A 102 -14.57 -12.19 -0.88
C THR A 102 -13.89 -10.83 -1.00
N ASP A 103 -13.34 -10.53 -2.17
CA ASP A 103 -12.73 -9.25 -2.53
C ASP A 103 -13.05 -8.86 -3.98
N SER A 104 -12.38 -7.82 -4.50
CA SER A 104 -12.57 -7.34 -5.88
C SER A 104 -12.17 -8.36 -6.97
N GLN A 105 -11.44 -9.42 -6.62
CA GLN A 105 -11.05 -10.50 -7.54
C GLN A 105 -12.03 -11.69 -7.49
N GLY A 106 -12.98 -11.68 -6.57
CA GLY A 106 -14.02 -12.69 -6.41
C GLY A 106 -13.88 -13.52 -5.13
N ARG A 107 -14.78 -14.49 -4.98
CA ARG A 107 -14.88 -15.34 -3.79
C ARG A 107 -13.96 -16.56 -3.92
N ARG A 108 -13.14 -16.82 -2.90
CA ARG A 108 -12.19 -17.96 -2.85
C ARG A 108 -12.03 -18.52 -1.43
N PRO A 109 -11.57 -19.78 -1.27
CA PRO A 109 -11.28 -20.33 0.06
C PRO A 109 -10.12 -19.61 0.76
N LEU A 110 -10.26 -19.33 2.05
CA LEU A 110 -9.17 -18.87 2.92
C LEU A 110 -8.34 -20.07 3.34
N ARG A 111 -7.02 -20.00 3.13
CA ARG A 111 -6.10 -21.05 3.59
C ARG A 111 -5.68 -20.78 5.03
N TYR A 112 -5.59 -21.84 5.80
CA TYR A 112 -5.17 -21.79 7.19
C TYR A 112 -4.37 -23.06 7.51
N THR A 113 -3.56 -22.96 8.55
CA THR A 113 -2.85 -24.08 9.13
C THR A 113 -3.51 -24.41 10.46
N ASP A 114 -3.89 -25.67 10.62
CA ASP A 114 -4.59 -26.15 11.80
C ASP A 114 -3.63 -26.53 12.90
N ALA A 115 -3.95 -26.15 14.14
CA ALA A 115 -3.38 -26.80 15.31
C ALA A 115 -4.34 -27.93 15.72
N PRO A 116 -3.92 -29.20 15.69
CA PRO A 116 -4.78 -30.30 16.13
C PRO A 116 -5.09 -30.12 17.61
N HIS A 117 -6.33 -29.73 17.91
CA HIS A 117 -6.89 -29.79 19.25
C HIS A 117 -8.09 -30.73 19.17
N PRO A 118 -7.85 -32.06 19.26
CA PRO A 118 -8.94 -33.00 19.40
C PRO A 118 -9.74 -32.65 20.65
N LEU A 119 -11.06 -32.67 20.52
CA LEU A 119 -11.93 -32.78 21.68
C LEU A 119 -11.82 -34.19 22.21
N VAL A 120 -11.04 -34.34 23.28
CA VAL A 120 -10.88 -35.65 23.89
C VAL A 120 -12.14 -35.95 24.70
N LEU A 121 -12.64 -37.18 24.56
CA LEU A 121 -13.77 -37.73 25.30
C LEU A 121 -13.78 -37.38 26.80
N ALA A 122 -12.61 -37.25 27.43
CA ALA A 122 -12.45 -36.87 28.83
C ALA A 122 -13.10 -35.51 29.19
N ASP A 123 -13.12 -34.56 28.26
CA ASP A 123 -13.73 -33.24 28.48
C ASP A 123 -15.26 -33.30 28.54
N LEU A 124 -15.86 -34.35 27.95
CA LEU A 124 -17.29 -34.59 27.89
C LEU A 124 -17.81 -35.54 28.99
N LEU A 125 -16.99 -36.08 29.88
CA LEU A 125 -17.43 -37.08 30.89
C LEU A 125 -17.87 -36.50 32.24
N GLY A 126 -17.80 -35.18 32.44
CA GLY A 126 -18.31 -34.50 33.65
C GLY A 126 -19.69 -33.83 33.47
N SER A 127 -20.32 -33.43 34.57
CA SER A 127 -21.56 -32.62 34.56
C SER A 127 -21.30 -31.16 34.16
N GLY A 128 -22.24 -30.51 33.46
CA GLY A 128 -22.20 -29.10 33.07
C GLY A 128 -21.84 -28.89 31.60
N THR A 129 -22.22 -27.72 31.06
CA THR A 129 -21.90 -27.33 29.67
C THR A 129 -20.40 -27.37 29.41
N ARG A 130 -20.00 -27.99 28.30
CA ARG A 130 -18.61 -28.14 27.88
C ARG A 130 -18.36 -27.38 26.60
N THR A 131 -17.16 -26.86 26.41
CA THR A 131 -16.83 -26.09 25.22
C THR A 131 -15.71 -26.78 24.47
N ALA A 132 -16.05 -27.21 23.27
CA ALA A 132 -15.08 -27.52 22.24
C ALA A 132 -14.36 -26.29 21.77
N SER A 133 -13.05 -26.35 21.56
CA SER A 133 -12.31 -25.25 20.94
C SER A 133 -11.39 -25.76 19.84
N TYR A 134 -11.51 -25.15 18.67
CA TYR A 134 -10.64 -25.37 17.53
C TYR A 134 -9.93 -24.07 17.21
N THR A 135 -8.60 -24.10 17.07
CA THR A 135 -7.82 -22.91 16.72
C THR A 135 -7.01 -23.16 15.45
N ALA A 136 -7.17 -22.28 14.48
CA ALA A 136 -6.33 -22.24 13.29
C ALA A 136 -5.63 -20.90 13.16
N VAL A 137 -4.51 -20.91 12.44
CA VAL A 137 -3.80 -19.68 12.05
C VAL A 137 -3.89 -19.53 10.54
N THR A 138 -4.42 -18.40 10.08
CA THR A 138 -4.57 -18.15 8.65
C THR A 138 -3.21 -17.88 8.01
N ASN A 139 -2.95 -18.49 6.86
CA ASN A 139 -1.81 -18.11 6.03
C ASN A 139 -2.24 -16.90 5.19
N GLY A 140 -2.21 -15.71 5.79
CA GLY A 140 -2.85 -14.51 5.24
C GLY A 140 -2.42 -14.24 3.79
N PRO A 141 -3.38 -14.05 2.86
CA PRO A 141 -3.05 -13.83 1.45
C PRO A 141 -2.49 -12.41 1.22
N THR A 142 -1.79 -12.23 0.09
CA THR A 142 -1.41 -10.90 -0.40
C THR A 142 -2.51 -10.36 -1.31
N PHE A 143 -2.98 -9.15 -1.01
CA PHE A 143 -3.95 -8.44 -1.83
C PHE A 143 -3.24 -7.43 -2.72
N THR A 144 -3.48 -7.46 -4.04
CA THR A 144 -2.77 -6.57 -4.99
C THR A 144 -3.54 -5.30 -5.32
N LYS A 145 -4.82 -5.22 -4.96
CA LYS A 145 -5.69 -4.07 -5.24
C LYS A 145 -6.30 -3.55 -3.95
N PRO A 146 -6.33 -2.22 -3.75
CA PRO A 146 -7.08 -1.61 -2.66
C PRO A 146 -8.57 -1.95 -2.71
N GLY A 147 -9.21 -2.00 -1.56
CA GLY A 147 -10.64 -2.27 -1.43
C GLY A 147 -10.99 -3.07 -0.17
N ASP A 148 -12.29 -3.33 -0.01
CA ASP A 148 -12.79 -4.07 1.14
C ASP A 148 -12.70 -5.58 0.90
N VAL A 149 -12.20 -6.28 1.92
CA VAL A 149 -12.14 -7.73 1.98
C VAL A 149 -13.08 -8.20 3.07
N THR A 150 -13.97 -9.14 2.74
CA THR A 150 -14.86 -9.77 3.71
C THR A 150 -14.45 -11.22 3.92
N ILE A 151 -14.32 -11.62 5.18
CA ILE A 151 -14.05 -13.00 5.58
C ILE A 151 -15.35 -13.57 6.15
N GLU A 152 -15.80 -14.68 5.60
CA GLU A 152 -17.07 -15.32 5.93
C GLU A 152 -16.85 -16.78 6.32
N THR A 153 -17.68 -17.27 7.25
CA THR A 153 -17.78 -18.70 7.53
C THR A 153 -18.81 -19.37 6.61
N GLY A 154 -18.69 -20.68 6.45
CA GLY A 154 -19.59 -21.50 5.63
C GLY A 154 -20.15 -22.68 6.42
N PRO A 155 -20.80 -23.65 5.74
CA PRO A 155 -21.17 -24.91 6.35
C PRO A 155 -19.95 -25.62 6.93
N LEU A 156 -20.11 -26.20 8.12
CA LEU A 156 -19.04 -26.92 8.82
C LEU A 156 -19.39 -28.41 8.93
N VAL A 157 -18.40 -29.23 9.28
CA VAL A 157 -18.59 -30.67 9.50
C VAL A 157 -17.99 -31.02 10.85
N LEU A 158 -18.79 -31.62 11.72
CA LEU A 158 -18.30 -32.17 12.98
C LEU A 158 -17.91 -33.63 12.73
N SER A 159 -16.67 -33.99 13.03
CA SER A 159 -16.19 -35.37 12.96
C SER A 159 -16.33 -36.01 14.32
N MET A 160 -16.93 -37.20 14.35
CA MET A 160 -17.21 -37.97 15.54
C MET A 160 -16.63 -39.37 15.37
N LEU A 161 -16.16 -40.04 16.43
CA LEU A 161 -15.98 -41.49 16.39
C LEU A 161 -17.18 -42.12 17.10
N SER A 162 -17.90 -42.96 16.38
CA SER A 162 -18.94 -43.79 16.98
C SER A 162 -18.33 -45.11 17.44
N GLY A 163 -18.70 -45.51 18.65
CA GLY A 163 -18.20 -46.72 19.31
C GLY A 163 -18.82 -48.01 18.78
N HIS A 164 -19.17 -48.08 17.49
CA HIS A 164 -19.83 -49.26 16.93
C HIS A 164 -18.92 -50.49 17.06
N TRP A 165 -19.34 -51.43 17.90
CA TRP A 165 -18.67 -52.72 18.07
C TRP A 165 -18.89 -53.58 16.84
N ILE A 166 -17.93 -53.59 15.90
CA ILE A 166 -17.85 -54.61 14.86
C ILE A 166 -17.10 -55.82 15.44
N PRO A 167 -17.64 -57.06 15.35
CA PRO A 167 -16.87 -58.25 15.70
C PRO A 167 -15.67 -58.36 14.76
N LEU A 168 -14.45 -58.25 15.30
CA LEU A 168 -13.23 -58.46 14.53
C LEU A 168 -12.86 -59.95 14.45
N PRO A 169 -12.07 -60.36 13.44
CA PRO A 169 -11.35 -61.62 13.47
C PRO A 169 -10.45 -61.72 14.71
N PRO A 170 -10.01 -62.93 15.13
CA PRO A 170 -9.50 -63.22 16.48
C PRO A 170 -8.22 -62.48 16.94
N ASP A 171 -7.68 -61.56 16.15
CA ASP A 171 -6.29 -61.07 16.25
C ASP A 171 -6.17 -59.53 16.36
N GLY A 172 -7.28 -58.76 16.44
CA GLY A 172 -7.24 -57.29 16.27
C GLY A 172 -7.87 -56.45 17.39
N LEU A 173 -7.26 -55.30 17.69
CA LEU A 173 -7.80 -54.20 18.52
C LEU A 173 -9.14 -53.68 17.96
N PRO A 174 -10.13 -53.29 18.79
CA PRO A 174 -11.45 -52.86 18.34
C PRO A 174 -11.36 -51.67 17.35
N GLY A 175 -12.01 -51.80 16.19
CA GLY A 175 -12.02 -50.75 15.16
C GLY A 175 -13.08 -49.70 15.48
N LEU A 176 -12.64 -48.46 15.72
CA LEU A 176 -13.51 -47.28 15.77
C LEU A 176 -13.85 -46.84 14.34
N ILE A 177 -15.09 -46.38 14.09
CA ILE A 177 -15.49 -45.76 12.82
C ILE A 177 -15.65 -44.25 13.01
N THR A 178 -15.26 -43.46 12.01
CA THR A 178 -15.49 -42.02 11.96
C THR A 178 -16.84 -41.72 11.30
N ASP A 179 -17.73 -41.06 12.03
CA ASP A 179 -19.00 -40.52 11.55
C ASP A 179 -18.93 -39.00 11.42
N TRP A 180 -19.68 -38.43 10.47
CA TRP A 180 -19.68 -37.00 10.20
C TRP A 180 -21.07 -36.41 10.38
N ALA A 181 -21.17 -35.31 11.13
CA ALA A 181 -22.38 -34.50 11.24
C ALA A 181 -22.21 -33.22 10.40
N PRO A 182 -22.82 -33.14 9.20
CA PRO A 182 -22.83 -31.90 8.44
C PRO A 182 -23.70 -30.87 9.16
N CYS A 183 -23.19 -29.64 9.25
CA CYS A 183 -23.83 -28.52 9.91
C CYS A 183 -24.04 -27.37 8.93
N ASN A 184 -25.29 -27.05 8.66
CA ASN A 184 -25.65 -25.95 7.77
C ASN A 184 -26.07 -24.72 8.58
N PRO A 185 -25.63 -23.50 8.23
CA PRO A 185 -26.04 -22.30 8.94
C PRO A 185 -27.55 -22.09 8.84
N ASP A 186 -28.17 -21.66 9.95
CA ASP A 186 -29.59 -21.33 9.95
C ASP A 186 -29.86 -20.11 9.04
N PRO A 187 -31.00 -20.08 8.33
CA PRO A 187 -31.27 -19.06 7.32
C PRO A 187 -31.38 -17.64 7.91
N GLY A 188 -30.89 -16.65 7.15
CA GLY A 188 -31.03 -15.22 7.49
C GLY A 188 -29.90 -14.63 8.35
N GLN A 189 -28.87 -15.41 8.68
CA GLN A 189 -27.68 -14.91 9.39
C GLN A 189 -26.64 -14.32 8.41
N ASP A 190 -26.02 -13.21 8.80
CA ASP A 190 -24.82 -12.68 8.14
C ASP A 190 -23.60 -13.44 8.67
N LEU A 191 -23.02 -14.32 7.85
CA LEU A 191 -21.90 -15.18 8.21
C LEU A 191 -20.53 -14.48 8.17
N THR A 192 -20.51 -13.15 8.05
CA THR A 192 -19.27 -12.36 8.07
C THR A 192 -18.57 -12.52 9.43
N LEU A 193 -17.37 -13.09 9.41
CA LEU A 193 -16.47 -13.18 10.57
C LEU A 193 -15.73 -11.85 10.80
N GLY A 194 -15.23 -11.23 9.73
CA GLY A 194 -14.46 -9.99 9.80
C GLY A 194 -14.39 -9.26 8.47
N LYS A 195 -14.02 -7.99 8.55
CA LYS A 195 -13.75 -7.14 7.38
C LYS A 195 -12.34 -6.57 7.51
N VAL A 196 -11.60 -6.58 6.41
CA VAL A 196 -10.24 -6.05 6.32
C VAL A 196 -10.21 -5.03 5.20
N GLN A 197 -9.71 -3.83 5.48
CA GLN A 197 -9.54 -2.80 4.46
C GLN A 197 -8.15 -2.91 3.83
N VAL A 198 -8.08 -3.18 2.52
CA VAL A 198 -6.82 -3.12 1.78
C VAL A 198 -6.55 -1.67 1.39
N THR A 199 -5.56 -1.05 2.02
CA THR A 199 -5.18 0.34 1.71
C THR A 199 -4.21 0.38 0.53
N PRO A 200 -4.09 1.52 -0.19
CA PRO A 200 -3.00 1.73 -1.13
C PRO A 200 -1.65 1.41 -0.49
N ALA A 201 -0.74 0.85 -1.28
CA ALA A 201 0.63 0.61 -0.83
C ALA A 201 1.27 1.95 -0.46
N PRO A 202 2.05 2.03 0.63
CA PRO A 202 2.77 3.25 0.94
C PRO A 202 3.74 3.60 -0.21
N PRO A 203 3.86 4.88 -0.58
CA PRO A 203 4.82 5.29 -1.59
C PRO A 203 6.25 4.92 -1.19
N LYS A 204 7.04 4.42 -2.13
CA LYS A 204 8.47 4.14 -1.95
C LYS A 204 9.27 5.42 -2.08
N LYS A 205 10.17 5.68 -1.14
CA LYS A 205 11.11 6.81 -1.28
C LYS A 205 12.21 6.48 -2.29
N LEU A 206 12.30 7.27 -3.34
CA LEU A 206 13.33 7.17 -4.37
C LEU A 206 14.07 8.52 -4.44
N ASP A 207 15.34 8.50 -4.10
CA ASP A 207 16.22 9.66 -4.25
C ASP A 207 17.10 9.45 -5.48
N PHE A 208 17.20 10.48 -6.31
CA PHE A 208 17.97 10.47 -7.55
C PHE A 208 18.98 11.61 -7.57
N GLY A 209 20.18 11.33 -8.06
CA GLY A 209 21.04 12.33 -8.67
C GLY A 209 20.49 12.75 -10.02
N VAL A 210 20.53 14.05 -10.30
CA VAL A 210 20.09 14.65 -11.56
C VAL A 210 21.33 15.17 -12.28
N LYS A 211 21.50 14.78 -13.54
CA LYS A 211 22.46 15.41 -14.47
C LYS A 211 21.76 15.73 -15.75
N GLY A 212 22.21 16.72 -16.48
CA GLY A 212 21.57 17.03 -17.74
C GLY A 212 22.21 18.17 -18.50
N THR A 213 21.52 18.56 -19.56
CA THR A 213 21.88 19.73 -20.35
C THR A 213 20.62 20.48 -20.75
N THR A 214 20.76 21.79 -20.86
CA THR A 214 19.78 22.67 -21.50
C THR A 214 20.52 23.66 -22.40
N SER A 215 19.80 24.38 -23.24
CA SER A 215 20.34 25.55 -23.93
C SER A 215 19.27 26.62 -23.99
N LEU A 216 19.71 27.86 -23.80
CA LEU A 216 18.89 29.04 -24.00
C LEU A 216 19.23 29.66 -25.35
N ARG A 217 18.34 30.54 -25.84
CA ARG A 217 18.59 31.29 -27.06
C ARG A 217 19.91 32.07 -26.97
N GLY A 218 20.83 31.81 -27.89
CA GLY A 218 22.13 32.47 -27.95
C GLY A 218 23.12 32.02 -26.89
N SER A 219 22.83 30.93 -26.15
CA SER A 219 23.76 30.31 -25.21
C SER A 219 24.47 29.10 -25.83
N GLU A 220 25.64 28.79 -25.30
CA GLU A 220 26.21 27.45 -25.41
C GLU A 220 25.39 26.46 -24.56
N PRO A 221 25.51 25.12 -24.78
CA PRO A 221 24.89 24.14 -23.90
C PRO A 221 25.31 24.34 -22.43
N ILE A 222 24.31 24.40 -21.55
CA ILE A 222 24.47 24.61 -20.11
C ILE A 222 24.31 23.24 -19.45
N ALA A 223 25.36 22.77 -18.78
CA ALA A 223 25.30 21.53 -17.99
C ALA A 223 24.50 21.78 -16.71
N LEU A 224 23.60 20.86 -16.38
CA LEU A 224 22.77 20.88 -15.17
C LEU A 224 23.20 19.75 -14.23
N SER A 225 23.17 20.03 -12.93
CA SER A 225 23.30 19.03 -11.87
C SER A 225 22.29 19.31 -10.76
N GLY A 226 22.01 18.29 -9.95
CA GLY A 226 21.14 18.43 -8.81
C GLY A 226 20.70 17.11 -8.22
N SER A 227 19.55 17.14 -7.54
CA SER A 227 18.91 15.97 -6.96
C SER A 227 17.40 16.04 -7.05
N LEU A 228 16.75 14.89 -7.09
CA LEU A 228 15.30 14.73 -6.99
C LEU A 228 15.02 13.77 -5.83
N LYS A 229 14.47 14.30 -4.74
CA LYS A 229 13.95 13.47 -3.64
C LYS A 229 12.49 13.19 -3.90
N SER A 230 12.13 11.92 -4.08
CA SER A 230 10.78 11.58 -4.57
C SER A 230 10.15 10.40 -3.84
N GLU A 231 8.84 10.31 -4.02
CA GLU A 231 7.97 9.24 -3.57
C GLU A 231 7.30 8.63 -4.81
N TYR A 232 7.36 7.30 -4.90
CA TYR A 232 6.84 6.50 -6.01
C TYR A 232 5.73 5.59 -5.52
N ASP A 233 4.53 5.75 -6.09
CA ASP A 233 3.42 4.85 -5.87
C ASP A 233 3.48 3.71 -6.89
N ALA A 234 3.81 2.50 -6.41
CA ALA A 234 3.94 1.33 -7.28
C ALA A 234 2.60 0.82 -7.84
N SER A 235 1.48 1.24 -7.27
CA SER A 235 0.14 0.83 -7.70
C SER A 235 -0.39 1.70 -8.84
N THR A 236 -0.06 2.99 -8.86
CA THR A 236 -0.48 3.95 -9.90
C THR A 236 0.62 4.24 -10.92
N GLY A 237 1.88 4.01 -10.56
CA GLY A 237 3.04 4.43 -11.34
C GLY A 237 3.36 5.92 -11.19
N GLU A 238 2.72 6.64 -10.27
CA GLU A 238 2.93 8.07 -10.07
C GLU A 238 4.19 8.37 -9.25
N VAL A 239 4.86 9.47 -9.59
CA VAL A 239 6.03 10.00 -8.88
C VAL A 239 5.73 11.42 -8.44
N SER A 240 6.01 11.75 -7.18
CA SER A 240 5.97 13.11 -6.66
C SER A 240 7.23 13.40 -5.87
N GLY A 241 7.85 14.56 -6.06
CA GLY A 241 9.11 14.86 -5.40
C GLY A 241 9.51 16.33 -5.43
N ASP A 242 10.67 16.59 -4.85
CA ASP A 242 11.26 17.91 -4.72
C ASP A 242 12.56 17.92 -5.53
N LEU A 243 12.50 18.55 -6.71
CA LEU A 243 13.66 18.76 -7.58
C LEU A 243 14.46 19.97 -7.09
N SER A 244 15.75 19.77 -6.87
CA SER A 244 16.72 20.82 -6.58
C SER A 244 17.80 20.80 -7.65
N LEU A 245 17.94 21.88 -8.40
CA LEU A 245 19.03 22.08 -9.36
C LEU A 245 20.06 23.04 -8.78
N ASP A 246 21.34 22.72 -8.99
CA ASP A 246 22.44 23.56 -8.55
C ASP A 246 22.51 24.83 -9.40
N PRO A 247 22.97 25.97 -8.85
CA PRO A 247 23.27 27.15 -9.65
C PRO A 247 24.36 26.86 -10.69
N VAL A 248 24.22 27.46 -11.88
CA VAL A 248 25.13 27.22 -13.01
C VAL A 248 25.46 28.53 -13.71
N THR A 249 26.64 28.60 -14.32
CA THR A 249 27.02 29.73 -15.17
C THR A 249 26.81 29.35 -16.64
N GLY A 250 25.98 30.11 -17.35
CA GLY A 250 25.80 29.99 -18.79
C GLY A 250 26.69 30.95 -19.56
N HIS A 251 27.17 30.54 -20.72
CA HIS A 251 27.93 31.37 -21.66
C HIS A 251 27.04 31.75 -22.85
N PHE A 252 27.04 33.03 -23.19
CA PHE A 252 26.16 33.63 -24.20
C PHE A 252 26.95 34.50 -25.18
N SER A 253 26.43 34.59 -26.41
CA SER A 253 26.92 35.54 -27.42
C SER A 253 25.82 36.51 -27.81
N ILE A 254 25.92 37.75 -27.33
CA ILE A 254 24.95 38.81 -27.64
C ILE A 254 25.27 39.37 -29.02
N ALA A 255 24.26 39.43 -29.90
CA ALA A 255 24.39 39.86 -31.29
C ALA A 255 25.46 39.11 -32.12
N GLY A 256 25.90 37.93 -31.66
CA GLY A 256 26.85 37.06 -32.36
C GLY A 256 28.34 37.37 -32.14
N PHE A 257 28.70 38.40 -31.36
CA PHE A 257 30.11 38.77 -31.14
C PHE A 257 30.45 39.28 -29.74
N ILE A 258 29.46 39.56 -28.88
CA ILE A 258 29.70 40.06 -27.53
C ILE A 258 29.64 38.88 -26.56
N PRO A 259 30.78 38.45 -25.99
CA PRO A 259 30.78 37.39 -24.99
C PRO A 259 30.17 37.91 -23.68
N ALA A 260 29.17 37.17 -23.19
CA ALA A 260 28.54 37.42 -21.91
C ALA A 260 28.40 36.11 -21.12
N THR A 261 28.34 36.21 -19.81
CA THR A 261 27.99 35.12 -18.91
C THR A 261 26.82 35.51 -18.04
N ALA A 262 26.00 34.53 -17.66
CA ALA A 262 24.95 34.74 -16.68
C ALA A 262 24.95 33.59 -15.67
N ASP A 263 24.88 33.95 -14.39
CA ASP A 263 24.70 32.99 -13.30
C ASP A 263 23.21 32.73 -13.14
N LEU A 264 22.82 31.48 -13.38
CA LEU A 264 21.46 31.01 -13.26
C LEU A 264 21.26 30.33 -11.91
N ALA A 265 20.20 30.73 -11.21
CA ALA A 265 19.74 30.06 -10.00
C ALA A 265 18.34 29.49 -10.23
N PHE A 266 18.07 28.31 -9.69
CA PHE A 266 16.79 27.64 -9.82
C PHE A 266 16.11 27.58 -8.47
N SER A 267 14.82 27.93 -8.42
CA SER A 267 14.01 27.79 -7.21
C SER A 267 12.71 27.05 -7.51
N PRO A 268 12.36 26.00 -6.75
CA PRO A 268 11.10 25.28 -6.96
C PRO A 268 9.89 26.20 -6.76
N ALA A 269 8.95 26.16 -7.70
CA ALA A 269 7.66 26.85 -7.58
C ALA A 269 6.51 25.89 -7.19
N GLY A 270 6.82 24.61 -7.02
CA GLY A 270 5.90 23.55 -6.63
C GLY A 270 6.61 22.19 -6.66
N ARG A 271 5.89 21.12 -6.29
CA ARG A 271 6.44 19.77 -6.37
C ARG A 271 6.57 19.32 -7.82
N THR A 272 7.62 18.56 -8.07
CA THR A 272 7.80 17.82 -9.31
C THR A 272 6.85 16.63 -9.30
N THR A 273 6.13 16.43 -10.40
CA THR A 273 5.25 15.28 -10.61
C THR A 273 5.73 14.46 -11.79
N GLY A 274 5.33 13.21 -11.88
CA GLY A 274 5.79 12.32 -12.94
C GLY A 274 5.08 10.98 -12.95
N THR A 275 5.46 10.17 -13.92
CA THR A 275 4.98 8.79 -14.06
C THR A 275 6.15 7.87 -14.39
N PHE A 276 6.16 6.67 -13.86
CA PHE A 276 7.14 5.63 -14.11
C PHE A 276 6.45 4.27 -14.20
N ASN A 277 6.77 3.48 -15.23
CA ASN A 277 6.22 2.13 -15.42
C ASN A 277 7.30 1.06 -15.71
N GLY A 278 8.55 1.35 -15.38
CA GLY A 278 9.70 0.47 -15.65
C GLY A 278 10.28 0.58 -17.08
N LYS A 279 9.56 1.20 -18.03
CA LYS A 279 10.01 1.35 -19.43
C LYS A 279 10.06 2.80 -19.88
N THR A 280 9.13 3.60 -19.40
CA THR A 280 9.02 5.02 -19.72
C THR A 280 8.91 5.83 -18.45
N ALA A 281 9.47 7.04 -18.50
CA ALA A 281 9.37 8.03 -17.45
C ALA A 281 8.82 9.35 -18.00
N GLY A 282 8.06 10.05 -17.15
CA GLY A 282 7.59 11.41 -17.38
C GLY A 282 7.89 12.28 -16.18
N LEU A 283 8.19 13.55 -16.41
CA LEU A 283 8.54 14.53 -15.40
C LEU A 283 7.86 15.87 -15.75
N SER A 284 7.25 16.52 -14.77
CA SER A 284 6.74 17.88 -14.84
C SER A 284 7.16 18.64 -13.60
N SER A 285 7.97 19.68 -13.75
CA SER A 285 8.50 20.46 -12.63
C SER A 285 8.31 21.97 -12.84
N PRO A 286 7.52 22.64 -11.97
CA PRO A 286 7.43 24.10 -11.96
C PRO A 286 8.64 24.72 -11.25
N MET A 287 9.41 25.57 -11.93
CA MET A 287 10.57 26.26 -11.35
C MET A 287 10.65 27.73 -11.76
N ASN A 288 11.06 28.60 -10.84
CA ASN A 288 11.49 29.94 -11.21
C ASN A 288 12.99 29.93 -11.52
N ILE A 289 13.37 30.65 -12.57
CA ILE A 289 14.78 30.83 -12.96
C ILE A 289 15.17 32.27 -12.62
N GLY A 290 16.25 32.42 -11.86
CA GLY A 290 16.87 33.70 -11.51
C GLY A 290 18.15 33.93 -12.30
N LEU A 291 18.43 35.19 -12.65
CA LEU A 291 19.74 35.61 -13.17
C LEU A 291 20.42 36.43 -12.07
N THR A 292 21.22 35.76 -11.25
CA THR A 292 21.82 36.37 -10.06
C THR A 292 22.95 37.34 -10.43
N SER A 293 23.61 37.11 -11.56
CA SER A 293 24.64 37.96 -12.12
C SER A 293 24.63 37.88 -13.63
N ILE A 294 24.78 39.01 -14.31
CA ILE A 294 24.98 39.09 -15.76
C ILE A 294 26.28 39.86 -15.98
N THR A 295 27.23 39.25 -16.67
CA THR A 295 28.57 39.80 -16.92
C THR A 295 28.82 39.91 -18.42
N ALA A 296 29.30 41.06 -18.88
CA ALA A 296 29.71 41.27 -20.27
C ALA A 296 31.12 41.86 -20.28
N PHE A 297 32.01 41.33 -21.13
CA PHE A 297 33.44 41.72 -21.13
C PHE A 297 34.12 41.67 -19.76
N GLY A 298 33.69 40.76 -18.88
CA GLY A 298 34.21 40.62 -17.50
C GLY A 298 33.67 41.65 -16.51
N ILE A 299 32.73 42.50 -16.90
CA ILE A 299 32.12 43.52 -16.04
C ILE A 299 30.69 43.10 -15.69
N PRO A 300 30.29 43.05 -14.40
CA PRO A 300 28.91 42.85 -14.00
C PRO A 300 28.05 44.01 -14.51
N VAL A 301 27.09 43.71 -15.38
CA VAL A 301 26.22 44.69 -16.03
C VAL A 301 24.77 44.62 -15.53
N GLY A 302 24.37 43.54 -14.86
CA GLY A 302 23.05 43.40 -14.26
C GLY A 302 22.84 42.08 -13.55
N GLY A 303 21.57 41.70 -13.39
CA GLY A 303 21.15 40.60 -12.53
C GLY A 303 20.82 41.10 -11.12
N GLY A 304 20.68 40.16 -10.19
CA GLY A 304 20.44 40.42 -8.78
C GLY A 304 19.61 39.32 -8.14
N THR A 305 19.45 39.37 -6.82
CA THR A 305 18.66 38.36 -6.08
C THR A 305 17.18 38.35 -6.46
N ASP A 306 16.67 39.47 -6.95
CA ASP A 306 15.26 39.61 -7.36
C ASP A 306 15.05 39.42 -8.86
N CYS A 307 16.13 39.36 -9.66
CA CYS A 307 16.06 39.19 -11.11
C CYS A 307 15.65 37.76 -11.45
N ARG A 308 14.40 37.55 -11.87
CA ARG A 308 13.81 36.22 -12.07
C ARG A 308 12.70 36.20 -13.10
N THR A 309 12.28 35.01 -13.51
CA THR A 309 11.11 34.83 -14.38
C THR A 309 9.83 35.36 -13.75
N THR A 310 8.96 36.00 -14.53
CA THR A 310 7.66 36.57 -14.09
C THR A 310 6.63 35.50 -13.75
N ALA A 311 6.84 34.28 -14.24
CA ALA A 311 6.03 33.11 -13.95
C ALA A 311 6.94 31.86 -13.82
N PRO A 312 6.46 30.80 -13.15
CA PRO A 312 7.16 29.52 -13.16
C PRO A 312 7.32 28.95 -14.56
N VAL A 313 8.53 28.49 -14.86
CA VAL A 313 8.85 27.66 -16.03
C VAL A 313 8.36 26.25 -15.78
N GLN A 314 7.61 25.70 -16.73
CA GLN A 314 7.19 24.30 -16.69
C GLN A 314 8.20 23.43 -17.42
N PHE A 315 9.03 22.72 -16.68
CA PHE A 315 9.91 21.69 -17.24
C PHE A 315 9.14 20.39 -17.42
N ASN A 316 8.66 20.14 -18.65
CA ASN A 316 8.03 18.90 -19.03
C ASN A 316 9.01 18.05 -19.84
N ALA A 317 9.26 16.83 -19.41
CA ALA A 317 10.14 15.91 -20.10
C ALA A 317 9.58 14.49 -20.06
N THR A 318 9.83 13.72 -21.12
CA THR A 318 9.46 12.31 -21.19
C THR A 318 10.60 11.51 -21.80
N GLY A 319 10.65 10.21 -21.55
CA GLY A 319 11.65 9.37 -22.16
C GLY A 319 11.65 7.94 -21.63
N SER A 320 12.80 7.29 -21.73
CA SER A 320 12.98 5.88 -21.38
C SER A 320 13.40 5.72 -19.91
N ALA A 321 13.04 4.58 -19.34
CA ALA A 321 13.43 4.19 -18.01
C ALA A 321 13.92 2.74 -17.97
N SER A 322 14.62 2.38 -16.90
CA SER A 322 15.14 1.03 -16.66
C SER A 322 14.60 0.44 -15.35
N ASP A 323 14.75 -0.87 -15.20
CA ASP A 323 14.22 -1.64 -14.05
C ASP A 323 14.83 -1.23 -12.69
N ASP A 324 15.98 -0.55 -12.70
CA ASP A 324 16.65 0.02 -11.52
C ASP A 324 16.12 1.42 -11.14
N TYR A 325 15.03 1.86 -11.76
CA TYR A 325 14.42 3.19 -11.62
C TYR A 325 15.19 4.34 -12.26
N SER A 326 16.34 4.08 -12.92
CA SER A 326 17.04 5.11 -13.67
C SER A 326 16.23 5.55 -14.90
N ALA A 327 16.36 6.81 -15.31
CA ALA A 327 15.60 7.35 -16.43
C ALA A 327 16.37 8.42 -17.21
N GLU A 328 16.14 8.46 -18.52
CA GLU A 328 16.60 9.50 -19.43
C GLU A 328 15.37 10.18 -20.03
N VAL A 329 15.17 11.45 -19.71
CA VAL A 329 14.00 12.23 -20.15
C VAL A 329 14.45 13.44 -20.94
N SER A 330 13.67 13.82 -21.94
CA SER A 330 13.91 15.01 -22.75
C SER A 330 12.60 15.74 -23.06
N GLY A 331 12.71 17.03 -23.30
CA GLY A 331 11.58 17.87 -23.68
C GLY A 331 12.05 19.29 -24.00
N ASP A 332 11.08 20.18 -24.20
CA ASP A 332 11.32 21.59 -24.43
C ASP A 332 10.51 22.41 -23.43
N TYR A 333 11.02 23.59 -23.07
CA TYR A 333 10.28 24.54 -22.23
C TYR A 333 10.22 25.92 -22.86
N GLU A 334 9.21 26.66 -22.42
CA GLU A 334 9.08 28.09 -22.68
C GLU A 334 9.69 28.86 -21.51
N LEU A 335 10.59 29.79 -21.83
CA LEU A 335 11.17 30.71 -20.87
C LEU A 335 10.33 31.99 -20.87
N PRO A 336 9.64 32.32 -19.76
CA PRO A 336 8.88 33.56 -19.63
C PRO A 336 9.80 34.79 -19.63
N ALA A 337 9.17 35.95 -19.63
CA ALA A 337 9.85 37.21 -19.35
C ALA A 337 10.51 37.19 -17.96
N PHE A 338 11.53 38.02 -17.80
CA PHE A 338 12.18 38.32 -16.53
C PHE A 338 11.72 39.67 -15.98
N GLU A 339 11.67 39.77 -14.67
CA GLU A 339 11.41 40.98 -13.91
C GLU A 339 12.58 41.31 -12.97
N ASN A 340 12.67 42.58 -12.56
CA ASN A 340 13.60 43.05 -11.52
C ASN A 340 15.10 42.81 -11.81
N CYS A 341 15.48 42.81 -13.09
CA CYS A 341 16.88 42.67 -13.53
C CYS A 341 17.63 44.02 -13.63
N GLY A 342 17.15 45.02 -12.88
CA GLY A 342 17.67 46.38 -12.90
C GLY A 342 17.53 47.04 -14.29
N PRO A 343 18.50 47.89 -14.69
CA PRO A 343 18.43 48.64 -15.95
C PRO A 343 18.46 47.73 -17.19
N LEU A 344 18.89 46.48 -17.04
CA LEU A 344 18.95 45.50 -18.12
C LEU A 344 17.66 44.71 -18.33
N THR A 345 16.62 44.90 -17.53
CA THR A 345 15.35 44.14 -17.67
C THR A 345 14.81 44.18 -19.10
N PHE A 346 14.85 45.35 -19.75
CA PHE A 346 14.44 45.48 -21.15
C PHE A 346 15.31 44.62 -22.10
N LEU A 347 16.63 44.64 -21.91
CA LEU A 347 17.57 43.90 -22.75
C LEU A 347 17.44 42.39 -22.53
N VAL A 348 17.35 41.94 -21.28
CA VAL A 348 17.12 40.53 -20.92
C VAL A 348 15.88 40.00 -21.63
N ASN A 349 14.77 40.75 -21.58
CA ASN A 349 13.51 40.39 -22.21
C ASN A 349 13.52 40.45 -23.74
N ALA A 350 14.45 41.18 -24.35
CA ALA A 350 14.61 41.21 -25.80
C ALA A 350 15.32 39.96 -26.36
N PHE A 351 16.11 39.25 -25.54
CA PHE A 351 17.02 38.19 -26.01
C PHE A 351 16.72 36.80 -25.45
N LEU A 352 16.36 36.67 -24.17
CA LEU A 352 16.25 35.36 -23.52
C LEU A 352 14.87 34.68 -23.65
N PRO A 353 13.74 35.37 -23.41
CA PRO A 353 12.43 34.72 -23.40
C PRO A 353 12.08 34.06 -24.74
N GLY A 354 11.33 32.97 -24.68
CA GLY A 354 10.86 32.24 -25.85
C GLY A 354 10.66 30.74 -25.61
N SER A 355 10.00 30.09 -26.56
CA SER A 355 9.74 28.65 -26.57
C SER A 355 10.87 27.85 -27.22
N GLY A 356 10.88 26.52 -26.98
CA GLY A 356 11.76 25.60 -27.68
C GLY A 356 13.18 25.52 -27.10
N ASN A 357 13.33 25.84 -25.82
CA ASN A 357 14.58 25.61 -25.12
C ASN A 357 14.66 24.13 -24.74
N PRO A 358 15.61 23.35 -25.29
CA PRO A 358 15.68 21.94 -25.02
C PRO A 358 16.14 21.69 -23.58
N LEU A 359 15.63 20.61 -23.00
CA LEU A 359 16.01 20.08 -21.72
C LEU A 359 16.22 18.57 -21.85
N LYS A 360 17.36 18.09 -21.38
CA LYS A 360 17.68 16.66 -21.28
C LYS A 360 18.17 16.37 -19.87
N LEU A 361 17.55 15.42 -19.19
CA LEU A 361 17.90 15.03 -17.83
C LEU A 361 18.08 13.51 -17.74
N SER A 362 19.11 13.12 -17.01
CA SER A 362 19.45 11.79 -16.57
C SER A 362 19.20 11.71 -15.06
N LEU A 363 18.37 10.76 -14.66
CA LEU A 363 17.99 10.47 -13.28
C LEU A 363 18.64 9.14 -12.90
N THR A 364 19.56 9.16 -11.93
CA THR A 364 20.33 7.99 -11.49
C THR A 364 20.33 7.87 -9.98
N ARG A 365 20.27 6.65 -9.44
CA ARG A 365 20.24 6.41 -7.98
C ARG A 365 21.62 6.25 -7.34
#